data_AF-A0A914C2D4-F1
#
_entry.id   AF-A0A914C2D4-F1
#
_cell.length_a   1.000
_cell.length_b   1.000
_cell.length_c   1.000
_cell.angle_alpha   90.00
_cell.angle_beta   90.00
_cell.angle_gamma   90.00
#
_symmetry.space_group_name_H-M   'P 1'
#
loop_
_entity.id
_entity.type
_entity.pdbx_description
1 polymer ?
#
loop_
_entity_poly.entity_id
_entity_poly.type
_entity_poly.pdbx_seq_one_letter_code
_entity_poly.pdbx_strand_id
1 'polypeptide(L)'
;MQRSWYEVSKKSKEITSSSSSRPEETMSNQVDSTPNSKELIIKVVKNEMKLSVDLTPLEQHIKNILNQSSPTSIESNVRLFSMQQLCYGFSIFIKKLMPKTQVTTIDSFNPNVQMRFHEKFLIELAKMIMYCQAFVELTLKDKFLIYTYVRSYYGLLERWYSSLTYYNFKKDFKLLLDETSAINIQDKNFIIQGVDKDLMDQITP
;
A
#
# COMPACT_ATOMS: atom_id res chain seq x y z
N MET A 1 -36.65 -12.16 8.61
CA MET A 1 -36.73 -11.02 7.69
C MET A 1 -35.73 -11.27 6.57
N GLN A 2 -36.21 -11.81 5.44
CA GLN A 2 -35.43 -12.17 4.26
C GLN A 2 -35.07 -10.89 3.48
N ARG A 3 -33.84 -10.79 2.97
CA ARG A 3 -33.53 -9.87 1.86
C ARG A 3 -32.88 -10.64 0.72
N SER A 4 -33.58 -10.51 -0.39
CA SER A 4 -33.44 -11.11 -1.71
C SER A 4 -32.10 -10.81 -2.36
N TRP A 5 -31.54 -11.82 -3.03
CA TRP A 5 -30.57 -11.67 -4.11
C TRP A 5 -31.24 -11.03 -5.33
N TYR A 6 -30.52 -10.22 -6.08
CA TYR A 6 -30.83 -9.93 -7.48
C TYR A 6 -29.62 -10.25 -8.33
N GLU A 7 -29.86 -11.12 -9.31
CA GLU A 7 -28.93 -11.59 -10.32
C GLU A 7 -29.26 -10.92 -11.66
N VAL A 8 -28.18 -10.69 -12.43
CA VAL A 8 -28.07 -10.77 -13.90
C VAL A 8 -28.65 -9.65 -14.78
N SER A 9 -27.77 -9.05 -15.58
CA SER A 9 -27.98 -8.97 -17.04
C SER A 9 -26.65 -8.75 -17.78
N LYS A 10 -26.15 -9.83 -18.41
CA LYS A 10 -25.16 -9.77 -19.51
C LYS A 10 -25.83 -9.20 -20.76
N LYS A 11 -25.17 -8.29 -21.47
CA LYS A 11 -25.43 -8.05 -22.90
C LYS A 11 -24.12 -7.96 -23.67
N SER A 12 -23.87 -9.03 -24.40
CA SER A 12 -22.88 -9.20 -25.45
C SER A 12 -23.20 -8.29 -26.64
N LYS A 13 -22.18 -7.73 -27.29
CA LYS A 13 -22.21 -7.32 -28.69
C LYS A 13 -20.91 -7.78 -29.35
N GLU A 14 -21.00 -8.93 -30.01
CA GLU A 14 -20.22 -9.20 -31.21
C GLU A 14 -20.89 -8.48 -32.39
N ILE A 15 -20.10 -8.05 -33.38
CA ILE A 15 -20.42 -8.10 -34.82
C ILE A 15 -19.13 -7.76 -35.60
N THR A 16 -18.62 -8.85 -36.20
CA THR A 16 -17.99 -9.02 -37.52
C THR A 16 -16.85 -8.12 -38.03
N SER A 17 -15.80 -8.86 -38.38
CA SER A 17 -14.78 -8.65 -39.41
C SER A 17 -15.31 -8.38 -40.82
N SER A 18 -14.59 -7.52 -41.56
CA SER A 18 -14.42 -7.65 -43.02
C SER A 18 -13.08 -7.04 -43.44
N SER A 19 -12.29 -7.85 -44.14
CA SER A 19 -11.00 -7.60 -44.77
C SER A 19 -11.07 -6.67 -45.98
N SER A 20 -10.03 -5.88 -46.27
CA SER A 20 -9.46 -5.74 -47.63
C SER A 20 -8.18 -4.88 -47.67
N SER A 21 -7.19 -5.41 -48.39
CA SER A 21 -6.16 -4.74 -49.23
C SER A 21 -5.17 -3.72 -48.63
N ARG A 22 -3.91 -4.19 -48.55
CA ARG A 22 -2.64 -3.45 -48.57
C ARG A 22 -2.50 -2.63 -49.87
N PRO A 23 -1.78 -1.50 -49.85
CA PRO A 23 -0.44 -1.54 -50.44
C PRO A 23 0.63 -0.85 -49.58
N GLU A 24 1.86 -1.24 -49.87
CA GLU A 24 3.11 -0.76 -49.27
C GLU A 24 3.40 0.67 -49.74
N GLU A 25 3.81 1.54 -48.81
CA GLU A 25 4.78 2.59 -49.12
C GLU A 25 5.59 2.99 -47.88
N THR A 26 6.89 3.07 -48.12
CA THR A 26 7.99 3.18 -47.17
C THR A 26 8.24 4.63 -46.81
N MET A 27 8.16 5.01 -45.52
CA MET A 27 9.06 6.00 -44.92
C MET A 27 9.19 5.72 -43.41
N SER A 28 10.40 5.30 -43.04
CA SER A 28 10.88 5.10 -41.68
C SER A 28 10.92 6.44 -40.93
N ASN A 29 9.88 6.73 -40.13
CA ASN A 29 9.96 7.76 -39.10
C ASN A 29 10.36 7.12 -37.76
N GLN A 30 11.36 7.74 -37.15
CA GLN A 30 11.99 7.37 -35.89
C GLN A 30 10.97 7.02 -34.81
N VAL A 31 11.08 5.81 -34.29
CA VAL A 31 10.48 5.40 -33.02
C VAL A 31 11.46 5.81 -31.93
N ASP A 32 11.30 7.03 -31.41
CA ASP A 32 11.86 7.35 -30.09
C ASP A 32 10.98 6.69 -29.03
N SER A 33 11.47 5.55 -28.59
CA SER A 33 11.16 4.93 -27.32
C SER A 33 11.28 5.93 -26.17
N THR A 34 10.22 6.09 -25.38
CA THR A 34 10.14 5.87 -23.91
C THR A 34 8.94 6.65 -23.37
N PRO A 35 7.93 6.04 -22.73
CA PRO A 35 6.96 6.81 -21.96
C PRO A 35 7.67 7.27 -20.70
N ASN A 36 8.00 8.57 -20.68
CA ASN A 36 8.37 9.37 -19.52
C ASN A 36 7.80 8.78 -18.23
N SER A 37 8.68 8.27 -17.36
CA SER A 37 8.38 8.12 -15.94
C SER A 37 7.91 9.48 -15.46
N LYS A 38 6.59 9.62 -15.26
CA LYS A 38 6.03 10.83 -14.65
C LYS A 38 6.56 10.88 -13.22
N GLU A 39 7.69 11.55 -13.05
CA GLU A 39 8.09 12.08 -11.76
C GLU A 39 6.88 12.85 -11.21
N LEU A 40 6.40 12.41 -10.07
CA LEU A 40 5.34 13.09 -9.34
C LEU A 40 6.01 14.29 -8.66
N ILE A 41 6.22 15.36 -9.43
CA ILE A 41 6.74 16.63 -8.95
C ILE A 41 5.60 17.34 -8.21
N ILE A 42 5.51 17.11 -6.90
CA ILE A 42 4.65 17.91 -6.03
C ILE A 42 5.39 19.22 -5.76
N LYS A 43 5.08 20.27 -6.55
CA LYS A 43 5.53 21.64 -6.28
C LYS A 43 4.79 22.19 -5.07
N VAL A 44 5.41 22.12 -3.90
CA VAL A 44 5.08 23.01 -2.77
C VAL A 44 6.14 24.10 -2.73
N VAL A 45 5.74 25.34 -2.95
CA VAL A 45 6.63 26.50 -3.03
C VAL A 45 6.85 27.07 -1.62
N LYS A 46 8.15 27.28 -1.31
CA LYS A 46 8.76 28.14 -0.25
C LYS A 46 8.91 27.58 1.18
N ASN A 47 9.86 26.66 1.35
CA ASN A 47 11.09 26.81 2.17
C ASN A 47 11.82 25.46 2.11
N GLU A 48 12.93 25.41 1.34
CA GLU A 48 13.51 24.18 0.80
C GLU A 48 14.19 23.26 1.85
N MET A 49 13.40 22.55 2.66
CA MET A 49 13.77 21.19 3.05
C MET A 49 13.23 20.24 1.97
N LYS A 50 14.01 20.09 0.88
CA LYS A 50 13.78 19.01 -0.08
C LYS A 50 14.09 17.69 0.61
N LEU A 51 13.07 17.00 1.13
CA LEU A 51 13.17 15.58 1.41
C LEU A 51 13.17 14.83 0.08
N SER A 52 14.31 14.83 -0.61
CA SER A 52 14.56 13.91 -1.72
C SER A 52 14.85 12.54 -1.12
N VAL A 53 13.80 11.75 -0.90
CA VAL A 53 13.98 10.35 -0.50
C VAL A 53 14.07 9.51 -1.76
N ASP A 54 15.25 8.93 -1.98
CA ASP A 54 15.42 7.93 -3.02
C ASP A 54 14.69 6.66 -2.63
N LEU A 55 13.56 6.39 -3.30
CA LEU A 55 12.73 5.21 -3.09
C LEU A 55 13.16 4.03 -3.98
N THR A 56 14.15 4.22 -4.86
CA THR A 56 14.63 3.18 -5.78
C THR A 56 15.10 1.91 -5.06
N PRO A 57 15.86 1.99 -3.95
CA PRO A 57 16.28 0.81 -3.20
C PRO A 57 15.09 0.03 -2.62
N LEU A 58 14.09 0.75 -2.12
CA LEU A 58 12.86 0.16 -1.56
C LEU A 58 12.05 -0.53 -2.66
N GLU A 59 11.87 0.13 -3.80
CA GLU A 59 11.16 -0.43 -4.95
C GLU A 59 11.83 -1.72 -5.44
N GLN A 60 13.15 -1.71 -5.56
CA GLN A 60 13.91 -2.89 -5.96
C GLN A 60 13.76 -4.03 -4.95
N HIS A 61 13.79 -3.72 -3.65
CA HIS A 61 13.56 -4.72 -2.61
C HIS A 61 12.14 -5.33 -2.71
N ILE A 62 11.12 -4.50 -2.92
CA ILE A 62 9.74 -4.98 -3.13
C ILE A 62 9.66 -5.87 -4.37
N LYS A 63 10.23 -5.45 -5.49
CA LYS A 63 10.26 -6.25 -6.73
C LYS A 63 10.96 -7.59 -6.51
N ASN A 64 12.06 -7.61 -5.76
CA ASN A 64 12.75 -8.85 -5.41
C ASN A 64 11.84 -9.80 -4.60
N ILE A 65 11.05 -9.29 -3.64
CA ILE A 65 10.09 -10.09 -2.88
C ILE A 65 8.98 -10.64 -3.80
N LEU A 66 8.40 -9.79 -4.66
CA LEU A 66 7.31 -10.18 -5.55
C LEU A 66 7.75 -11.20 -6.64
N ASN A 67 9.05 -11.23 -6.96
CA ASN A 67 9.62 -12.18 -7.91
C ASN A 67 9.94 -13.56 -7.29
N GLN A 68 9.85 -13.71 -5.98
CA GLN A 68 10.08 -15.00 -5.31
C GLN A 68 8.92 -15.96 -5.55
N SER A 69 9.18 -17.26 -5.40
CA SER A 69 8.13 -18.27 -5.27
C SER A 69 7.36 -18.07 -3.96
N SER A 70 6.12 -18.59 -3.90
CA SER A 70 5.29 -18.54 -2.69
C SER A 70 6.12 -19.00 -1.48
N PRO A 71 6.02 -18.33 -0.32
CA PRO A 71 6.53 -18.89 0.92
C PRO A 71 5.75 -20.18 1.19
N THR A 72 6.35 -21.32 0.88
CA THR A 72 5.83 -22.64 1.23
C THR A 72 5.70 -22.65 2.75
N SER A 73 4.53 -23.00 3.29
CA SER A 73 4.37 -23.13 4.73
C SER A 73 5.42 -24.12 5.25
N ILE A 74 6.36 -23.59 6.02
CA ILE A 74 7.38 -24.38 6.71
C ILE A 74 6.65 -25.15 7.82
N GLU A 75 6.97 -26.45 7.89
CA GLU A 75 6.57 -27.48 8.87
C GLU A 75 5.29 -28.28 8.55
N SER A 76 5.51 -29.59 8.35
CA SER A 76 4.55 -30.69 8.19
C SER A 76 3.88 -30.84 6.81
N ASN A 77 3.67 -32.09 6.40
CA ASN A 77 3.07 -32.55 5.13
C ASN A 77 1.62 -32.08 4.88
N VAL A 78 1.18 -30.99 5.50
CA VAL A 78 -0.18 -30.46 5.41
C VAL A 78 -0.18 -29.25 4.50
N ARG A 79 -0.71 -29.43 3.28
CA ARG A 79 -0.98 -28.32 2.38
C ARG A 79 -2.17 -27.53 2.91
N LEU A 80 -1.92 -26.31 3.38
CA LEU A 80 -2.99 -25.39 3.77
C LEU A 80 -3.89 -25.08 2.58
N PHE A 81 -5.19 -24.95 2.83
CA PHE A 81 -6.11 -24.38 1.84
C PHE A 81 -5.80 -22.90 1.63
N SER A 82 -6.13 -22.35 0.45
CA SER A 82 -5.74 -20.99 0.06
C SER A 82 -6.15 -19.91 1.08
N MET A 83 -7.34 -20.03 1.67
CA MET A 83 -7.79 -19.10 2.74
C MET A 83 -6.95 -19.23 4.01
N GLN A 84 -6.58 -20.44 4.42
CA GLN A 84 -5.75 -20.66 5.62
C GLN A 84 -4.33 -20.10 5.41
N GLN A 85 -3.77 -20.26 4.21
CA GLN A 85 -2.48 -19.68 3.86
C GLN A 85 -2.52 -18.15 3.91
N LEU A 86 -3.58 -17.54 3.39
CA LEU A 86 -3.77 -16.09 3.46
C LEU A 86 -3.94 -15.61 4.91
N CYS A 87 -4.77 -16.29 5.71
CA CYS A 87 -4.92 -15.98 7.14
C CYS A 87 -3.60 -16.10 7.90
N TYR A 88 -2.79 -17.12 7.58
CA TYR A 88 -1.47 -17.29 8.16
C TYR A 88 -0.54 -16.13 7.79
N GLY A 89 -0.46 -15.76 6.51
CA GLY A 89 0.28 -14.59 6.05
C GLY A 89 -0.15 -13.29 6.74
N PHE A 90 -1.46 -13.08 6.89
CA PHE A 90 -2.02 -11.94 7.62
C PHE A 90 -1.62 -11.95 9.10
N SER A 91 -1.62 -13.11 9.76
CA SER A 91 -1.23 -13.22 11.16
C SER A 91 0.24 -12.84 11.38
N ILE A 92 1.14 -13.24 10.46
CA ILE A 92 2.55 -12.85 10.48
C ILE A 92 2.68 -11.34 10.26
N PHE A 93 2.00 -10.82 9.24
CA PHE A 93 1.99 -9.40 8.89
C PHE A 93 1.61 -8.52 10.07
N ILE A 94 0.48 -8.81 10.72
CA ILE A 94 0.03 -8.07 11.92
C ILE A 94 1.06 -8.19 13.04
N LYS A 95 1.56 -9.40 13.33
CA LYS A 95 2.55 -9.61 14.40
C LYS A 95 3.84 -8.81 14.17
N LYS A 96 4.22 -8.56 12.91
CA LYS A 96 5.45 -7.82 12.55
C LYS A 96 5.31 -6.31 12.72
N LEU A 97 4.08 -5.78 12.61
CA LEU A 97 3.75 -4.34 12.66
C LEU A 97 3.09 -3.90 13.97
N MET A 98 2.73 -4.85 14.83
CA MET A 98 2.24 -4.61 16.17
C MET A 98 3.31 -3.99 17.06
N PRO A 99 2.95 -3.03 17.95
CA PRO A 99 3.82 -2.57 19.01
C PRO A 99 4.35 -3.73 19.85
N LYS A 100 5.67 -3.80 20.02
CA LYS A 100 6.34 -4.79 20.87
C LYS A 100 6.67 -4.26 22.26
N THR A 101 6.64 -2.95 22.40
CA THR A 101 6.98 -2.21 23.60
C THR A 101 5.81 -1.32 24.00
N GLN A 102 5.95 -0.63 25.12
CA GLN A 102 5.01 0.40 25.50
C GLN A 102 4.99 1.50 24.44
N VAL A 103 3.78 1.91 24.05
CA VAL A 103 3.55 3.01 23.10
C VAL A 103 3.43 4.32 23.87
N THR A 104 4.18 5.31 23.42
CA THR A 104 4.17 6.67 23.97
C THR A 104 3.15 7.51 23.20
N THR A 105 2.35 8.29 23.92
CA THR A 105 1.50 9.31 23.28
C THR A 105 2.37 10.52 22.97
N ILE A 106 2.37 10.96 21.72
CA ILE A 106 3.16 12.09 21.24
C ILE A 106 2.26 13.26 20.88
N ASP A 107 2.70 14.46 21.23
CA ASP A 107 1.99 15.71 20.92
C ASP A 107 2.48 16.33 19.60
N SER A 108 3.50 15.72 18.99
CA SER A 108 4.07 16.23 17.75
C SER A 108 4.51 15.12 16.79
N PHE A 109 4.26 15.34 15.49
CA PHE A 109 4.57 14.38 14.43
C PHE A 109 5.98 14.58 13.87
N ASN A 110 6.76 13.49 13.76
CA ASN A 110 8.01 13.49 13.02
C ASN A 110 7.87 12.65 11.73
N PRO A 111 7.86 13.28 10.54
CA PRO A 111 7.71 12.57 9.27
C PRO A 111 8.75 11.47 9.04
N ASN A 112 9.99 11.65 9.49
CA ASN A 112 11.06 10.67 9.26
C ASN A 112 10.81 9.34 9.97
N VAL A 113 10.22 9.38 11.17
CA VAL A 113 9.85 8.17 11.91
C VAL A 113 8.73 7.45 11.18
N GLN A 114 7.73 8.20 10.71
CA GLN A 114 6.63 7.63 9.93
C GLN A 114 7.11 7.03 8.61
N MET A 115 8.06 7.67 7.92
CA MET A 115 8.61 7.13 6.67
C MET A 115 9.31 5.79 6.89
N ARG A 116 10.12 5.65 7.94
CA ARG A 116 10.77 4.37 8.30
C ARG A 116 9.74 3.28 8.61
N PHE A 117 8.69 3.63 9.35
CA PHE A 117 7.58 2.71 9.60
C PHE A 117 6.89 2.32 8.28
N HIS A 118 6.63 3.29 7.40
CA HIS A 118 5.97 3.06 6.12
C HIS A 118 6.80 2.14 5.21
N GLU A 119 8.12 2.31 5.14
CA GLU A 119 9.03 1.41 4.41
C GLU A 119 8.90 -0.03 4.92
N LYS A 120 8.92 -0.21 6.25
CA LYS A 120 8.71 -1.52 6.87
C LYS A 120 7.33 -2.10 6.54
N PHE A 121 6.27 -1.30 6.63
CA PHE A 121 4.91 -1.69 6.25
C PHE A 121 4.86 -2.17 4.79
N LEU A 122 5.47 -1.42 3.87
CA LEU A 122 5.47 -1.76 2.44
C LEU A 122 6.17 -3.11 2.19
N ILE A 123 7.30 -3.35 2.85
CA ILE A 123 8.03 -4.62 2.78
C ILE A 123 7.18 -5.78 3.33
N GLU A 124 6.60 -5.62 4.51
CA GLU A 124 5.79 -6.68 5.13
C GLU A 124 4.49 -6.94 4.36
N LEU A 125 3.88 -5.91 3.77
CA LEU A 125 2.73 -6.05 2.87
C LEU A 125 3.09 -6.87 1.62
N ALA A 126 4.27 -6.60 1.02
CA ALA A 126 4.75 -7.34 -0.13
C ALA A 126 4.95 -8.83 0.20
N LYS A 127 5.43 -9.15 1.41
CA LYS A 127 5.53 -10.54 1.88
C LYS A 127 4.16 -11.16 2.13
N MET A 128 3.23 -10.41 2.74
CA MET A 128 1.89 -10.89 3.07
C MET A 128 1.10 -11.26 1.82
N ILE A 129 1.12 -10.41 0.78
CA ILE A 129 0.35 -10.66 -0.45
C ILE A 129 0.87 -11.90 -1.20
N MET A 130 2.15 -12.26 -1.03
CA MET A 130 2.74 -13.48 -1.59
C MET A 130 2.23 -14.77 -0.93
N TYR A 131 1.44 -14.70 0.15
CA TYR A 131 0.68 -15.84 0.68
C TYR A 131 -0.62 -16.12 -0.11
N CYS A 132 -1.03 -15.22 -1.01
CA CYS A 132 -2.14 -15.47 -1.93
C CYS A 132 -1.64 -16.24 -3.15
N GLN A 133 -1.99 -17.52 -3.26
CA GLN A 133 -1.50 -18.37 -4.35
C GLN A 133 -1.79 -17.81 -5.75
N ALA A 134 -3.02 -17.33 -5.98
CA ALA A 134 -3.41 -16.73 -7.27
C ALA A 134 -2.59 -15.47 -7.60
N PHE A 135 -2.11 -14.75 -6.59
CA PHE A 135 -1.24 -13.59 -6.80
C PHE A 135 0.19 -13.99 -7.17
N VAL A 136 0.71 -15.09 -6.59
CA VAL A 136 2.05 -15.61 -6.87
C VAL A 136 2.21 -16.05 -8.33
N GLU A 137 1.14 -16.55 -8.94
CA GLU A 137 1.12 -17.04 -10.33
C GLU A 137 1.17 -15.91 -11.38
N LEU A 138 0.96 -14.65 -10.97
CA LEU A 138 0.99 -13.49 -11.86
C LEU A 138 2.40 -13.13 -12.33
N THR A 139 2.48 -12.42 -13.45
CA THR A 139 3.74 -11.83 -13.91
C THR A 139 4.22 -10.76 -12.93
N LEU A 140 5.53 -10.50 -12.85
CA LEU A 140 6.10 -9.47 -11.97
C LEU A 140 5.47 -8.09 -12.21
N LYS A 141 5.18 -7.77 -13.48
CA LYS A 141 4.52 -6.51 -13.87
C LYS A 141 3.14 -6.39 -13.24
N ASP A 142 2.32 -7.45 -13.33
CA ASP A 142 0.96 -7.46 -12.79
C ASP A 142 0.96 -7.48 -11.26
N LYS A 143 1.88 -8.24 -10.64
CA LYS A 143 2.10 -8.23 -9.19
C LYS A 143 2.38 -6.82 -8.69
N PHE A 144 3.31 -6.13 -9.33
CA PHE A 144 3.72 -4.79 -8.92
C PHE A 144 2.59 -3.76 -9.12
N LEU A 145 1.80 -3.90 -10.19
CA LEU A 145 0.64 -3.06 -10.43
C LEU A 145 -0.41 -3.23 -9.32
N ILE A 146 -0.82 -4.46 -9.04
CA ILE A 146 -1.81 -4.77 -8.00
C ILE A 146 -1.30 -4.34 -6.63
N TYR A 147 -0.05 -4.65 -6.29
CA TYR A 147 0.58 -4.22 -5.04
C TYR A 147 0.51 -2.70 -4.86
N THR A 148 0.80 -1.94 -5.92
CA THR A 148 0.76 -0.47 -5.92
C THR A 148 -0.64 0.07 -5.63
N TYR A 149 -1.70 -0.59 -6.12
CA TYR A 149 -3.07 -0.22 -5.80
C TYR A 149 -3.44 -0.58 -4.36
N VAL A 150 -3.06 -1.77 -3.91
CA VAL A 150 -3.46 -2.32 -2.61
C VAL A 150 -2.79 -1.59 -1.43
N ARG A 151 -1.53 -1.17 -1.58
CA ARG A 151 -0.74 -0.58 -0.48
C ARG A 151 -1.37 0.65 0.18
N SER A 152 -2.05 1.50 -0.59
CA SER A 152 -2.67 2.72 -0.05
C SER A 152 -3.84 2.41 0.87
N TYR A 153 -4.67 1.42 0.52
CA TYR A 153 -5.82 1.01 1.33
C TYR A 153 -5.39 0.24 2.58
N TYR A 154 -4.41 -0.65 2.42
CA TYR A 154 -3.95 -1.49 3.52
C TYR A 154 -3.21 -0.70 4.60
N GLY A 155 -2.52 0.40 4.25
CA GLY A 155 -1.82 1.22 5.23
C GLY A 155 -2.78 1.78 6.28
N LEU A 156 -3.89 2.35 5.82
CA LEU A 156 -4.91 2.89 6.71
C LEU A 156 -5.59 1.77 7.50
N LEU A 157 -6.08 0.72 6.82
CA LEU A 157 -6.78 -0.39 7.46
C LEU A 157 -5.94 -1.05 8.55
N GLU A 158 -4.66 -1.27 8.29
CA GLU A 158 -3.73 -1.86 9.25
C GLU A 158 -3.55 -0.96 10.46
N ARG A 159 -3.35 0.36 10.31
CA ARG A 159 -3.24 1.29 11.45
C ARG A 159 -4.50 1.33 12.31
N TRP A 160 -5.69 1.31 11.69
CA TRP A 160 -6.95 1.22 12.42
C TRP A 160 -7.07 -0.09 13.19
N TYR A 161 -6.89 -1.21 12.50
CA TYR A 161 -6.93 -2.55 13.11
C TYR A 161 -5.96 -2.65 14.29
N SER A 162 -4.73 -2.16 14.10
CA SER A 162 -3.67 -2.23 15.09
C SER A 162 -3.97 -1.37 16.31
N SER A 163 -4.52 -0.17 16.11
CA SER A 163 -4.90 0.72 17.20
C SER A 163 -6.05 0.13 18.03
N LEU A 164 -7.09 -0.38 17.37
CA LEU A 164 -8.23 -1.02 18.04
C LEU A 164 -7.79 -2.24 18.86
N THR A 165 -6.91 -3.06 18.28
CA THR A 165 -6.37 -4.27 18.92
C THR A 165 -5.50 -3.93 20.12
N TYR A 166 -4.56 -2.99 19.98
CA TYR A 166 -3.61 -2.62 21.03
C TYR A 166 -4.30 -1.94 22.23
N TYR A 167 -5.23 -1.02 21.96
CA TYR A 167 -5.96 -0.30 23.00
C TYR A 167 -7.20 -1.03 23.52
N ASN A 168 -7.51 -2.22 22.99
CA ASN A 168 -8.64 -3.06 23.38
C ASN A 168 -9.97 -2.29 23.46
N PHE A 169 -10.24 -1.45 22.45
CA PHE A 169 -11.46 -0.63 22.37
C PHE A 169 -11.76 0.24 23.61
N LYS A 170 -10.73 0.64 24.38
CA LYS A 170 -10.90 1.54 25.53
C LYS A 170 -11.41 2.93 25.08
N LYS A 171 -12.01 3.67 26.03
CA LYS A 171 -12.63 5.00 25.80
C LYS A 171 -11.69 6.06 25.21
N ASP A 172 -10.39 5.91 25.41
CA ASP A 172 -9.39 6.85 24.90
C ASP A 172 -9.06 6.49 23.45
N PHE A 173 -9.65 7.24 22.51
CA PHE A 173 -9.41 7.07 21.07
C PHE A 173 -7.99 7.53 20.71
N LYS A 174 -7.05 6.61 20.85
CA LYS A 174 -5.66 6.78 20.41
C LYS A 174 -5.42 6.04 19.10
N LEU A 175 -4.77 6.71 18.15
CA LEU A 175 -4.36 6.14 16.88
C LEU A 175 -2.85 5.90 16.89
N LEU A 176 -2.44 4.66 16.62
CA LEU A 176 -1.04 4.34 16.38
C LEU A 176 -0.57 5.00 15.09
N LEU A 177 0.55 5.71 15.17
CA LEU A 177 1.25 6.20 13.99
C LEU A 177 2.26 5.15 13.50
N ASP A 178 3.03 4.61 14.44
CA ASP A 178 4.06 3.59 14.24
C ASP A 178 3.98 2.50 15.35
N GLU A 179 5.09 1.83 15.67
CA GLU A 179 5.16 0.75 16.68
C GLU A 179 5.40 1.25 18.11
N THR A 180 5.73 2.52 18.25
CA THR A 180 6.20 3.17 19.49
C THR A 180 5.44 4.45 19.81
N SER A 181 4.75 5.04 18.83
CA SER A 181 4.10 6.34 18.94
C SER A 181 2.62 6.26 18.60
N ALA A 182 1.81 6.96 19.40
CA ALA A 182 0.39 7.17 19.15
C ALA A 182 0.00 8.62 19.31
N ILE A 183 -1.08 9.00 18.65
CA ILE A 183 -1.73 10.31 18.81
C ILE A 183 -3.07 10.13 19.51
N ASN A 184 -3.40 11.07 20.37
CA ASN A 184 -4.75 11.16 20.90
C ASN A 184 -5.61 11.94 19.89
N ILE A 185 -6.59 11.29 19.28
CA ILE A 185 -7.45 11.93 18.26
C ILE A 185 -8.33 13.02 18.90
N GLN A 186 -8.56 12.94 20.21
CA GLN A 186 -9.35 13.94 20.94
C GLN A 186 -8.53 15.18 21.33
N ASP A 187 -7.20 15.11 21.21
CA ASP A 187 -6.34 16.24 21.54
C ASP A 187 -6.30 17.23 20.37
N LYS A 188 -6.71 18.47 20.63
CA LYS A 188 -6.78 19.54 19.63
C LYS A 188 -5.44 20.24 19.39
N ASN A 189 -4.42 19.95 20.20
CA ASN A 189 -3.14 20.67 20.18
C ASN A 189 -2.03 19.93 19.42
N PHE A 190 -2.38 19.00 18.53
CA PHE A 190 -1.38 18.20 17.81
C PHE A 190 -0.59 19.04 16.79
N ILE A 191 0.74 19.08 16.92
CA ILE A 191 1.61 19.89 16.06
C ILE A 191 2.35 19.00 15.07
N ILE A 192 2.25 19.29 13.77
CA ILE A 192 3.09 18.62 12.75
C ILE A 192 4.44 19.33 12.68
N GLN A 193 5.52 18.68 13.12
CA GLN A 193 6.86 19.29 13.07
C GLN A 193 7.33 19.44 11.63
N GLY A 194 7.90 20.60 11.29
CA GLY A 194 8.43 20.88 9.95
C GLY A 194 7.40 21.40 8.95
N VAL A 195 6.14 21.62 9.38
CA VAL A 195 5.15 22.39 8.62
C VAL A 195 5.07 23.78 9.25
N ASP A 196 5.21 24.83 8.43
CA ASP A 196 5.16 26.21 8.90
C ASP A 196 3.82 26.48 9.58
N LYS A 197 3.81 27.08 10.78
CA LYS A 197 2.58 27.31 11.55
C LYS A 197 1.61 28.22 10.78
N ASP A 198 2.16 29.17 10.03
CA ASP A 198 1.41 30.12 9.19
C ASP A 198 0.61 29.43 8.07
N LEU A 199 1.00 28.21 7.66
CA LEU A 199 0.29 27.40 6.68
C LEU A 199 -0.87 26.62 7.31
N MET A 200 -0.76 26.23 8.58
CA MET A 200 -1.84 25.54 9.29
C MET A 200 -2.97 26.49 9.68
N ASP A 201 -2.63 27.73 10.06
CA ASP A 201 -3.62 28.76 10.39
C ASP A 201 -4.45 29.22 9.17
N GLN A 202 -4.00 28.94 7.94
CA GLN A 202 -4.76 29.21 6.70
C GLN A 202 -5.74 28.08 6.32
N ILE A 203 -5.56 26.87 6.87
CA ILE A 203 -6.35 25.68 6.52
C ILE A 203 -7.43 25.39 7.57
N THR A 204 -7.28 25.96 8.77
CA THR A 204 -8.24 25.83 9.87
C THR A 204 -9.17 27.04 9.86
N PRO A 205 -10.47 26.91 9.54
CA PRO A 205 -11.42 28.03 9.51
C PRO A 205 -11.71 28.60 10.90
#